data_AF-A0A922DTT6-F1
#
_entry.id   AF-A0A922DTT6-F1
#
_cell.length_a   1.000
_cell.length_b   1.000
_cell.length_c   1.000
_cell.angle_alpha   90.00
_cell.angle_beta   90.00
_cell.angle_gamma   90.00
#
_symmetry.space_group_name_H-M   'P 1'
#
loop_
_entity.id
_entity.type
_entity.pdbx_description
1 polymer ?
#
loop_
_entity_poly.entity_id
_entity_poly.type
_entity_poly.pdbx_seq_one_letter_code
_entity_poly.pdbx_strand_id
1 'polypeptide(L)'
;MVSRASAGFTLNIIDTPGLIEGDFINDRTLEILKRFLLNKTIDVLLYVDRLDAYRVDNLDRQVVKAITECFGKGIWNRALVVLTHAQFSPPDGFSYEDFCSKRSGALLKVVRLGAGLEKHDKQEFAIPVVLVENSEKYNKNENDKKVLPDGTAGIPHLVKTITDVVLNGSKSILVDKKLIEGSNPNERWKFFIPLIFAFQYFFVVKSMKRAIKNDIAKEGRASWYK
;
A
#
# COMPACT_ATOMS: atom_id res chain seq x y z
N MET A 1 -12.46 14.61 2.32
CA MET A 1 -11.24 15.22 2.90
C MET A 1 -11.64 16.37 3.80
N VAL A 2 -11.10 16.41 5.00
CA VAL A 2 -11.26 17.51 5.96
C VAL A 2 -9.92 18.16 6.18
N SER A 3 -9.87 19.50 6.14
CA SER A 3 -8.68 20.28 6.44
C SER A 3 -8.93 21.20 7.64
N ARG A 4 -7.96 21.32 8.52
CA ARG A 4 -7.96 22.23 9.68
C ARG A 4 -6.60 22.89 9.76
N ALA A 5 -6.58 24.21 9.83
CA ALA A 5 -5.37 25.00 10.02
C ALA A 5 -5.36 25.65 11.40
N SER A 6 -4.22 25.61 12.08
CA SER A 6 -4.00 26.29 13.36
C SER A 6 -2.51 26.60 13.51
N ALA A 7 -2.18 27.80 14.00
CA ALA A 7 -0.80 28.22 14.28
C ALA A 7 0.21 27.95 13.15
N GLY A 8 -0.20 28.11 11.88
CA GLY A 8 0.66 27.85 10.72
C GLY A 8 0.82 26.37 10.34
N PHE A 9 0.20 25.45 11.07
CA PHE A 9 0.14 24.03 10.76
C PHE A 9 -1.22 23.68 10.10
N THR A 10 -1.20 22.86 9.05
CA THR A 10 -2.42 22.37 8.39
C THR A 10 -2.51 20.85 8.49
N LEU A 11 -3.56 20.37 9.16
CA LEU A 11 -3.90 18.95 9.22
C LEU A 11 -4.90 18.62 8.13
N ASN A 12 -4.56 17.66 7.27
CA ASN A 12 -5.47 17.12 6.25
C ASN A 12 -5.77 15.66 6.57
N ILE A 13 -7.06 15.32 6.67
CA ILE A 13 -7.52 13.95 6.89
C ILE A 13 -8.37 13.53 5.68
N ILE A 14 -8.01 12.39 5.10
CA ILE A 14 -8.72 11.79 3.99
C ILE A 14 -9.47 10.59 4.54
N ASP A 15 -10.78 10.76 4.72
CA ASP A 15 -11.67 9.65 4.99
C ASP A 15 -11.98 8.90 3.69
N THR A 16 -12.03 7.58 3.76
CA THR A 16 -12.15 6.69 2.61
C THR A 16 -13.32 5.72 2.81
N PRO A 17 -14.12 5.44 1.77
CA PRO A 17 -15.10 4.36 1.85
C PRO A 17 -14.45 3.02 2.19
N GLY A 18 -15.23 2.09 2.75
CA GLY A 18 -14.77 0.72 3.01
C GLY A 18 -14.26 0.04 1.74
N LEU A 19 -13.14 -0.70 1.87
CA LEU A 19 -12.51 -1.40 0.76
C LEU A 19 -13.09 -2.80 0.50
N ILE A 20 -13.95 -3.29 1.40
CA ILE A 20 -14.60 -4.60 1.31
C ILE A 20 -16.06 -4.40 0.91
N GLU A 21 -16.51 -5.17 -0.09
CA GLU A 21 -17.91 -5.28 -0.48
C GLU A 21 -18.29 -6.76 -0.53
N GLY A 22 -19.09 -7.20 0.46
CA GLY A 22 -19.35 -8.63 0.68
C GLY A 22 -18.06 -9.36 1.04
N ASP A 23 -17.73 -10.41 0.27
CA ASP A 23 -16.55 -11.26 0.48
C ASP A 23 -15.37 -10.92 -0.45
N PHE A 24 -15.37 -9.72 -1.05
CA PHE A 24 -14.35 -9.32 -2.02
C PHE A 24 -13.91 -7.87 -1.81
N ILE A 25 -12.75 -7.54 -2.39
CA ILE A 25 -12.23 -6.17 -2.44
C ILE A 25 -12.97 -5.39 -3.53
N ASN A 26 -13.43 -4.19 -3.19
CA ASN A 26 -14.07 -3.30 -4.15
C ASN A 26 -13.02 -2.53 -4.95
N ASP A 27 -12.65 -3.10 -6.11
CA ASP A 27 -11.67 -2.51 -7.03
C ASP A 27 -12.08 -1.11 -7.52
N ARG A 28 -13.39 -0.85 -7.68
CA ARG A 28 -13.89 0.47 -8.09
C ARG A 28 -13.60 1.53 -7.03
N THR A 29 -13.80 1.21 -5.76
CA THR A 29 -13.47 2.08 -4.64
C THR A 29 -11.96 2.34 -4.58
N LEU A 30 -11.14 1.32 -4.80
CA LEU A 30 -9.68 1.49 -4.88
C LEU A 30 -9.26 2.39 -6.05
N GLU A 31 -9.86 2.24 -7.23
CA GLU A 31 -9.57 3.12 -8.37
C GLU A 31 -9.96 4.58 -8.09
N ILE A 32 -11.12 4.81 -7.49
CA ILE A 32 -11.57 6.15 -7.08
C ILE A 32 -10.56 6.74 -6.07
N LEU A 33 -10.12 5.94 -5.09
CA LEU A 33 -9.14 6.36 -4.10
C LEU A 33 -7.80 6.72 -4.75
N LYS A 34 -7.27 5.90 -5.66
CA LYS A 34 -6.04 6.18 -6.41
C LYS A 34 -6.14 7.51 -7.16
N ARG A 35 -7.22 7.72 -7.90
CA ARG A 35 -7.45 8.97 -8.64
C ARG A 35 -7.58 10.18 -7.72
N PHE A 36 -8.26 10.03 -6.58
CA PHE A 36 -8.39 11.10 -5.59
C PHE A 36 -7.05 11.50 -4.97
N LEU A 37 -6.18 10.50 -4.73
CA LEU A 37 -4.86 10.69 -4.14
C LEU A 37 -3.80 11.13 -5.16
N LEU A 38 -4.08 11.12 -6.46
CA LEU A 38 -3.14 11.57 -7.48
C LEU A 38 -2.61 12.99 -7.18
N ASN A 39 -1.29 13.13 -7.25
CA ASN A 39 -0.50 14.32 -6.92
C ASN A 39 -0.56 14.74 -5.44
N LYS A 40 -0.99 13.86 -4.54
CA LYS A 40 -0.94 14.09 -3.09
C LYS A 40 0.18 13.29 -2.45
N THR A 41 0.67 13.82 -1.34
CA THR A 41 1.64 13.15 -0.49
C THR A 41 0.91 12.53 0.69
N ILE A 42 1.11 11.23 0.91
CA ILE A 42 0.63 10.50 2.09
C ILE A 42 1.73 10.55 3.13
N ASP A 43 1.49 11.31 4.19
CA ASP A 43 2.41 11.39 5.32
C ASP A 43 2.21 10.24 6.31
N VAL A 44 0.97 9.76 6.49
CA VAL A 44 0.62 8.70 7.44
C VAL A 44 -0.57 7.91 6.93
N LEU A 45 -0.55 6.59 7.14
CA LEU A 45 -1.69 5.70 6.91
C LEU A 45 -2.30 5.27 8.25
N LEU A 46 -3.60 5.53 8.45
CA LEU A 46 -4.38 4.94 9.54
C LEU A 46 -5.06 3.66 9.04
N TYR A 47 -4.54 2.49 9.42
CA TYR A 47 -5.23 1.22 9.18
C TYR A 47 -6.21 0.98 10.33
N VAL A 48 -7.48 1.25 10.11
CA VAL A 48 -8.51 1.22 11.14
C VAL A 48 -9.23 -0.12 11.14
N ASP A 49 -9.40 -0.70 12.33
CA ASP A 49 -10.17 -1.91 12.56
C ASP A 49 -10.87 -1.83 13.94
N ARG A 50 -11.69 -2.82 14.28
CA ARG A 50 -12.44 -2.92 15.53
C ARG A 50 -11.71 -3.80 16.54
N LEU A 51 -11.59 -3.33 17.78
CA LEU A 51 -11.06 -4.13 18.89
C LEU A 51 -11.98 -5.32 19.20
N ASP A 52 -13.30 -5.08 19.23
CA ASP A 52 -14.35 -6.07 19.56
C ASP A 52 -14.63 -7.09 18.43
N ALA A 53 -13.81 -7.12 17.38
CA ALA A 53 -13.85 -8.15 16.35
C ALA A 53 -13.05 -9.40 16.76
N TYR A 54 -13.67 -10.58 16.63
CA TYR A 54 -13.11 -11.84 17.10
C TYR A 54 -12.24 -12.59 16.07
N ARG A 55 -12.30 -12.19 14.80
CA ARG A 55 -11.61 -12.88 13.71
C ARG A 55 -10.76 -11.90 12.94
N VAL A 56 -9.60 -12.40 12.52
CA VAL A 56 -8.80 -11.81 11.46
C VAL A 56 -8.80 -12.84 10.33
N ASP A 57 -9.33 -12.47 9.19
CA ASP A 57 -9.63 -13.40 8.11
C ASP A 57 -8.74 -13.17 6.88
N ASN A 58 -9.04 -13.89 5.80
CA ASN A 58 -8.31 -13.74 4.55
C ASN A 58 -8.69 -12.43 3.83
N LEU A 59 -9.82 -11.81 4.15
CA LEU A 59 -10.21 -10.52 3.58
C LEU A 59 -9.32 -9.41 4.14
N ASP A 60 -9.01 -9.43 5.44
CA ASP A 60 -8.03 -8.51 6.04
C ASP A 60 -6.69 -8.55 5.30
N ARG A 61 -6.23 -9.78 4.99
CA ARG A 61 -5.00 -9.97 4.23
C ARG A 61 -5.12 -9.40 2.81
N GLN A 62 -6.25 -9.58 2.15
CA GLN A 62 -6.50 -9.05 0.81
C GLN A 62 -6.55 -7.51 0.81
N VAL A 63 -7.15 -6.88 1.82
CA VAL A 63 -7.16 -5.42 1.98
C VAL A 63 -5.74 -4.89 2.10
N VAL A 64 -4.95 -5.47 3.01
CA VAL A 64 -3.54 -5.08 3.20
C VAL A 64 -2.74 -5.27 1.92
N LYS A 65 -2.95 -6.38 1.21
CA LYS A 65 -2.29 -6.64 -0.08
C LYS A 65 -2.68 -5.58 -1.11
N ALA A 66 -3.96 -5.25 -1.23
CA ALA A 66 -4.43 -4.24 -2.16
C ALA A 66 -3.83 -2.85 -1.86
N ILE A 67 -3.81 -2.42 -0.59
CA ILE A 67 -3.15 -1.17 -0.17
C ILE A 67 -1.67 -1.18 -0.59
N THR A 68 -0.99 -2.30 -0.36
CA THR A 68 0.43 -2.47 -0.71
C THR A 68 0.68 -2.42 -2.21
N GLU A 69 -0.19 -3.02 -3.02
CA GLU A 69 -0.13 -2.96 -4.48
C GLU A 69 -0.42 -1.56 -5.01
N CYS A 70 -1.27 -0.79 -4.32
CA CYS A 70 -1.64 0.58 -4.71
C CYS A 70 -0.55 1.61 -4.38
N PHE A 71 0.07 1.51 -3.20
CA PHE A 71 0.94 2.58 -2.67
C PHE A 71 2.38 2.11 -2.39
N GLY A 72 2.67 0.85 -2.66
CA GLY A 72 3.97 0.22 -2.39
C GLY A 72 4.16 -0.17 -0.93
N LYS A 73 5.14 -1.04 -0.66
CA LYS A 73 5.46 -1.51 0.70
C LYS A 73 5.86 -0.39 1.66
N GLY A 74 6.46 0.69 1.14
CA GLY A 74 6.94 1.81 1.95
C GLY A 74 5.84 2.55 2.72
N ILE A 75 4.57 2.43 2.32
CA ILE A 75 3.44 3.02 3.07
C ILE A 75 3.36 2.50 4.51
N TRP A 76 3.77 1.24 4.73
CA TRP A 76 3.72 0.60 6.04
C TRP A 76 4.78 1.12 7.02
N ASN A 77 5.84 1.77 6.52
CA ASN A 77 6.83 2.47 7.37
C ASN A 77 6.23 3.72 8.02
N ARG A 78 5.10 4.19 7.49
CA ARG A 78 4.31 5.32 7.99
C ARG A 78 2.88 4.94 8.35
N ALA A 79 2.63 3.67 8.62
CA ALA A 79 1.31 3.19 9.00
C ALA A 79 1.17 3.05 10.51
N LEU A 80 -0.05 3.20 11.01
CA LEU A 80 -0.43 2.78 12.36
C LEU A 80 -1.69 1.92 12.24
N VAL A 81 -1.78 0.91 13.11
CA VAL A 81 -3.03 0.17 13.29
C VAL A 81 -3.84 0.86 14.37
N VAL A 82 -5.07 1.24 14.06
CA VAL A 82 -5.98 1.91 15.00
C VAL A 82 -7.13 0.97 15.30
N LEU A 83 -7.25 0.55 16.56
CA LEU A 83 -8.35 -0.31 17.01
C LEU A 83 -9.41 0.55 17.70
N THR A 84 -10.58 0.62 17.08
CA THR A 84 -11.77 1.30 17.58
C THR A 84 -12.54 0.44 18.59
N HIS A 85 -13.55 1.02 19.25
CA HIS A 85 -14.34 0.35 20.30
C HIS A 85 -13.46 -0.08 21.49
N ALA A 86 -12.49 0.77 21.84
CA ALA A 86 -11.54 0.44 22.88
C ALA A 86 -12.15 0.34 24.29
N GLN A 87 -13.38 0.83 24.53
CA GLN A 87 -14.09 0.61 25.80
C GLN A 87 -14.81 -0.76 25.88
N PHE A 88 -14.53 -1.66 24.95
CA PHE A 88 -15.06 -3.01 24.98
C PHE A 88 -14.68 -3.77 26.27
N SER A 89 -15.63 -4.48 26.85
CA SER A 89 -15.41 -5.42 27.95
C SER A 89 -15.20 -6.83 27.39
N PRO A 90 -13.99 -7.43 27.52
CA PRO A 90 -13.73 -8.77 27.04
C PRO A 90 -14.66 -9.83 27.63
N PRO A 91 -14.91 -10.94 26.92
CA PRO A 91 -15.65 -12.08 27.48
C PRO A 91 -14.96 -12.68 28.71
N ASP A 92 -15.74 -13.40 29.52
CA ASP A 92 -15.28 -14.02 30.76
C ASP A 92 -13.98 -14.82 30.58
N GLY A 93 -13.00 -14.55 31.45
CA GLY A 93 -11.72 -15.26 31.49
C GLY A 93 -10.55 -14.57 30.77
N PHE A 94 -10.74 -13.41 30.14
CA PHE A 94 -9.64 -12.60 29.61
C PHE A 94 -9.52 -11.24 30.32
N SER A 95 -8.29 -10.86 30.67
CA SER A 95 -8.02 -9.47 31.04
C SER A 95 -8.12 -8.56 29.81
N TYR A 96 -8.41 -7.28 30.03
CA TYR A 96 -8.43 -6.28 28.95
C TYR A 96 -7.11 -6.22 28.18
N GLU A 97 -6.00 -6.25 28.91
CA GLU A 97 -4.65 -6.22 28.34
C GLU A 97 -4.36 -7.47 27.48
N ASP A 98 -4.70 -8.67 27.97
CA ASP A 98 -4.51 -9.92 27.22
C ASP A 98 -5.33 -9.93 25.93
N PHE A 99 -6.57 -9.46 25.99
CA PHE A 99 -7.44 -9.39 24.82
C PHE A 99 -6.87 -8.41 23.78
N CYS A 100 -6.46 -7.21 24.21
CA CYS A 100 -5.84 -6.21 23.34
C CYS A 100 -4.54 -6.73 22.71
N SER A 101 -3.69 -7.39 23.49
CA SER A 101 -2.41 -7.96 23.03
C SER A 101 -2.64 -9.05 21.98
N LYS A 102 -3.57 -9.98 22.22
CA LYS A 102 -3.91 -11.04 21.26
C LYS A 102 -4.50 -10.47 19.97
N ARG A 103 -5.46 -9.56 20.08
CA ARG A 103 -6.15 -8.96 18.93
C ARG A 103 -5.21 -8.14 18.05
N SER A 104 -4.42 -7.27 18.67
CA SER A 104 -3.43 -6.45 17.98
C SER A 104 -2.32 -7.30 17.36
N GLY A 105 -1.82 -8.30 18.07
CA GLY A 105 -0.82 -9.24 17.56
C GLY A 105 -1.30 -10.04 16.35
N ALA A 106 -2.54 -10.53 16.38
CA ALA A 106 -3.16 -11.22 15.25
C ALA A 106 -3.29 -10.31 14.02
N LEU A 107 -3.76 -9.07 14.21
CA LEU A 107 -3.91 -8.11 13.12
C LEU A 107 -2.56 -7.70 12.52
N LEU A 108 -1.58 -7.38 13.36
CA LEU A 108 -0.22 -7.04 12.92
C LEU A 108 0.42 -8.19 12.13
N LYS A 109 0.15 -9.44 12.51
CA LYS A 109 0.62 -10.61 11.74
C LYS A 109 0.02 -10.61 10.34
N VAL A 110 -1.28 -10.33 10.20
CA VAL A 110 -1.94 -10.26 8.89
C VAL A 110 -1.47 -9.06 8.08
N VAL A 111 -1.32 -7.89 8.69
CA VAL A 111 -0.74 -6.70 8.04
C VAL A 111 0.66 -7.01 7.49
N ARG A 112 1.54 -7.59 8.31
CA ARG A 112 2.90 -7.94 7.87
C ARG A 112 2.90 -8.96 6.73
N LEU A 113 2.01 -9.96 6.77
CA LEU A 113 1.91 -10.99 5.74
C LEU A 113 1.30 -10.46 4.43
N GLY A 114 0.24 -9.66 4.51
CA GLY A 114 -0.40 -9.04 3.34
C GLY A 114 0.49 -8.01 2.66
N ALA A 115 1.26 -7.26 3.45
CA ALA A 115 2.22 -6.29 2.95
C ALA A 115 3.52 -6.90 2.41
N GLY A 116 3.76 -8.19 2.69
CA GLY A 116 5.00 -8.86 2.31
C GLY A 116 6.23 -8.24 2.96
N LEU A 117 6.13 -7.86 4.24
CA LEU A 117 7.23 -7.29 5.03
C LEU A 117 8.15 -8.40 5.55
N GLU A 118 9.44 -8.26 5.25
CA GLU A 118 10.48 -9.21 5.64
C GLU A 118 10.89 -9.02 7.11
N LYS A 119 11.80 -9.87 7.61
CA LYS A 119 12.28 -9.74 9.00
C LYS A 119 13.07 -8.45 9.24
N HIS A 120 13.83 -7.99 8.25
CA HIS A 120 14.59 -6.74 8.32
C HIS A 120 13.65 -5.52 8.40
N ASP A 121 12.64 -5.47 7.52
CA ASP A 121 11.63 -4.40 7.51
C ASP A 121 10.95 -4.22 8.87
N LYS A 122 10.72 -5.33 9.60
CA LYS A 122 10.11 -5.32 10.94
C LYS A 122 10.99 -4.70 12.01
N GLN A 123 12.31 -4.74 11.84
CA GLN A 123 13.27 -4.18 12.80
C GLN A 123 13.52 -2.69 12.54
N GLU A 124 13.42 -2.26 11.28
CA GLU A 124 13.67 -0.87 10.88
C GLU A 124 12.49 0.05 11.23
N PHE A 125 11.25 -0.37 10.92
CA PHE A 125 10.06 0.43 11.22
C PHE A 125 8.95 -0.44 11.82
N ALA A 126 8.74 -0.31 13.14
CA ALA A 126 7.63 -0.96 13.81
C ALA A 126 6.31 -0.25 13.48
N ILE A 127 5.28 -1.03 13.13
CA ILE A 127 3.91 -0.51 12.97
C ILE A 127 3.27 -0.42 14.37
N PRO A 128 3.07 0.79 14.92
CA PRO A 128 2.44 0.93 16.23
C PRO A 128 0.95 0.61 16.17
N VAL A 129 0.41 0.23 17.32
CA VAL A 129 -1.03 -0.01 17.52
C VAL A 129 -1.55 1.03 18.50
N VAL A 130 -2.67 1.67 18.18
CA VAL A 130 -3.31 2.68 19.01
C VAL A 130 -4.77 2.29 19.22
N LEU A 131 -5.23 2.39 20.47
CA LEU A 131 -6.61 2.15 20.85
C LEU A 131 -7.38 3.48 20.86
N VAL A 132 -8.60 3.49 20.31
CA VAL A 132 -9.44 4.69 20.22
C VAL A 132 -10.90 4.34 20.56
N GLU A 133 -11.57 5.24 21.27
CA GLU A 133 -13.00 5.17 21.52
C GLU A 133 -13.69 6.44 20.98
N ASN A 134 -14.67 6.23 20.10
CA ASN A 134 -15.42 7.30 19.43
C ASN A 134 -16.81 7.49 20.02
N SER A 135 -17.28 6.56 20.87
CA SER A 135 -18.58 6.62 21.51
C SER A 135 -18.77 7.91 22.31
N GLU A 136 -20.01 8.42 22.30
CA GLU A 136 -20.40 9.51 23.19
C GLU A 136 -20.39 9.07 24.66
N LYS A 137 -20.60 7.77 24.91
CA LYS A 137 -20.56 7.13 26.24
C LYS A 137 -19.13 6.80 26.70
N TYR A 138 -18.14 7.41 26.07
CA TYR A 138 -16.73 7.22 26.43
C TYR A 138 -16.50 7.71 27.87
N ASN A 139 -16.06 6.78 28.71
CA ASN A 139 -15.78 6.97 30.12
C ASN A 139 -14.80 8.11 30.32
N LYS A 140 -15.02 8.85 31.40
CA LYS A 140 -14.19 9.96 31.80
C LYS A 140 -13.55 9.66 33.15
N ASN A 141 -12.32 10.12 33.35
CA ASN A 141 -11.67 10.08 34.65
C ASN A 141 -12.23 11.18 35.57
N GLU A 142 -11.69 11.25 36.79
CA GLU A 142 -12.05 12.25 37.81
C GLU A 142 -11.87 13.71 37.34
N ASN A 143 -11.08 13.95 36.29
CA ASN A 143 -10.85 15.26 35.70
C ASN A 143 -11.75 15.55 34.47
N ASP A 144 -12.84 14.79 34.29
CA ASP A 144 -13.75 14.86 33.13
C ASP A 144 -13.05 14.62 31.77
N LYS A 145 -11.87 13.98 31.76
CA LYS A 145 -11.14 13.65 30.55
C LYS A 145 -11.49 12.24 30.10
N LYS A 146 -11.82 12.11 28.81
CA LYS A 146 -12.08 10.81 28.16
C LYS A 146 -10.83 9.91 28.23
N VAL A 147 -10.94 8.76 28.87
CA VAL A 147 -9.83 7.81 29.07
C VAL A 147 -10.25 6.38 28.80
N LEU A 148 -9.35 5.62 28.20
CA LEU A 148 -9.49 4.20 27.94
C LEU A 148 -9.47 3.39 29.27
N PRO A 149 -9.86 2.10 29.24
CA PRO A 149 -9.83 1.24 30.43
C PRO A 149 -8.46 1.11 31.11
N ASP A 150 -7.36 1.33 30.38
CA ASP A 150 -5.99 1.36 30.89
C ASP A 150 -5.57 2.73 31.46
N GLY A 151 -6.47 3.72 31.45
CA GLY A 151 -6.23 5.10 31.87
C GLY A 151 -5.65 6.02 30.78
N THR A 152 -5.36 5.50 29.58
CA THR A 152 -4.77 6.28 28.49
C THR A 152 -5.77 7.25 27.87
N ALA A 153 -5.36 8.50 27.64
CA ALA A 153 -6.15 9.45 26.86
C ALA A 153 -6.01 9.15 25.35
N GLY A 154 -7.03 8.52 24.74
CA GLY A 154 -6.94 7.93 23.40
C GLY A 154 -6.57 8.91 22.29
N ILE A 155 -7.25 10.07 22.19
CA ILE A 155 -6.99 11.05 21.12
C ILE A 155 -5.60 11.71 21.26
N PRO A 156 -5.19 12.22 22.44
CA PRO A 156 -3.83 12.72 22.61
C PRO A 156 -2.76 11.67 22.29
N HIS A 157 -2.98 10.41 22.69
CA HIS A 157 -2.07 9.32 22.39
C HIS A 157 -1.98 9.06 20.88
N LEU A 158 -3.12 8.98 20.18
CA LEU A 158 -3.16 8.84 18.72
C LEU A 158 -2.38 9.94 18.00
N VAL A 159 -2.60 11.21 18.36
CA VAL A 159 -1.90 12.34 17.73
C VAL A 159 -0.40 12.26 18.00
N LYS A 160 0.02 11.91 19.22
CA LYS A 160 1.43 11.70 19.55
C LYS A 160 2.05 10.60 18.69
N THR A 161 1.39 9.45 18.56
CA THR A 161 1.90 8.34 17.75
C THR A 161 1.97 8.71 16.27
N ILE A 162 0.99 9.47 15.75
CA ILE A 162 1.04 10.03 14.38
C ILE A 162 2.30 10.89 14.22
N THR A 163 2.59 11.80 15.16
CA THR A 163 3.79 12.65 15.07
C THR A 163 5.08 11.83 15.14
N ASP A 164 5.14 10.83 16.00
CA ASP A 164 6.32 9.95 16.13
C ASP A 164 6.58 9.18 14.83
N VAL A 165 5.53 8.69 14.18
CA VAL A 165 5.61 7.98 12.89
C VAL A 165 6.02 8.92 11.75
N VAL A 166 5.51 10.15 11.71
CA VAL A 166 5.94 11.15 10.71
C VAL A 166 7.43 11.48 10.85
N LEU A 167 7.93 11.54 12.08
CA LEU A 167 9.29 11.95 12.41
C LEU A 167 10.30 10.78 12.45
N ASN A 168 9.87 9.54 12.12
CA ASN A 168 10.73 8.35 12.23
C ASN A 168 11.84 8.24 11.16
N GLY A 169 11.98 9.22 10.26
CA GLY A 169 13.00 9.24 9.22
C GLY A 169 12.64 8.51 7.92
N SER A 170 11.55 7.75 7.88
CA SER A 170 11.01 7.18 6.64
C SER A 170 10.50 8.27 5.69
N LYS A 171 10.31 7.96 4.41
CA LYS A 171 9.83 8.94 3.41
C LYS A 171 8.31 8.88 3.24
N SER A 172 7.70 10.05 3.08
CA SER A 172 6.30 10.18 2.69
C SER A 172 6.06 9.61 1.28
N ILE A 173 4.85 9.14 1.00
CA ILE A 173 4.52 8.55 -0.30
C ILE A 173 3.88 9.61 -1.19
N LEU A 174 4.61 10.10 -2.20
CA LEU A 174 4.03 10.89 -3.27
C LEU A 174 3.26 9.96 -4.21
N VAL A 175 1.96 10.17 -4.35
CA VAL A 175 1.11 9.40 -5.26
C VAL A 175 1.17 10.03 -6.65
N ASP A 176 2.09 9.55 -7.47
CA ASP A 176 2.22 9.95 -8.86
C ASP A 176 1.55 8.94 -9.82
N LYS A 177 1.46 9.31 -11.10
CA LYS A 177 0.90 8.41 -12.13
C LYS A 177 1.68 7.10 -12.24
N LYS A 178 3.00 7.15 -12.04
CA LYS A 178 3.88 5.97 -12.12
C LYS A 178 3.59 4.96 -11.00
N LEU A 179 3.24 5.42 -9.81
CA LEU A 179 2.82 4.60 -8.68
C LEU A 179 1.46 3.95 -8.95
N ILE A 180 0.51 4.71 -9.50
CA ILE A 180 -0.85 4.25 -9.78
C ILE A 180 -0.91 3.25 -10.94
N GLU A 181 -0.26 3.56 -12.07
CA GLU A 181 -0.30 2.77 -13.30
C GLU A 181 0.78 1.67 -13.32
N GLY A 182 1.73 1.74 -12.39
CA GLY A 182 2.87 0.82 -12.33
C GLY A 182 3.89 1.07 -13.43
N SER A 183 4.93 0.23 -13.46
CA SER A 183 5.91 0.26 -14.56
C SER A 183 5.28 -0.33 -15.80
N ASN A 184 5.07 0.46 -16.85
CA ASN A 184 4.50 0.00 -18.11
C ASN A 184 5.30 -1.23 -18.63
N PRO A 185 4.71 -2.44 -18.66
CA PRO A 185 5.42 -3.65 -19.06
C PRO A 185 6.01 -3.55 -20.46
N ASN A 186 5.37 -2.75 -21.32
CA ASN A 186 5.76 -2.55 -22.70
C ASN A 186 7.05 -1.73 -22.83
N GLU A 187 7.50 -1.02 -21.80
CA GLU A 187 8.78 -0.28 -21.82
C GLU A 187 9.98 -1.18 -21.53
N ARG A 188 9.80 -2.25 -20.74
CA ARG A 188 10.90 -3.13 -20.30
C ARG A 188 11.63 -3.80 -21.47
N TRP A 189 10.89 -4.16 -22.52
CA TRP A 189 11.43 -4.84 -23.69
C TRP A 189 11.81 -3.89 -24.83
N LYS A 190 11.39 -2.61 -24.78
CA LYS A 190 11.76 -1.61 -25.78
C LYS A 190 13.27 -1.40 -25.86
N PHE A 191 13.98 -1.56 -24.75
CA PHE A 191 15.44 -1.49 -24.71
C PHE A 191 16.12 -2.53 -25.62
N PHE A 192 15.50 -3.69 -25.84
CA PHE A 192 16.06 -4.74 -26.70
C PHE A 192 15.75 -4.54 -28.19
N ILE A 193 14.85 -3.61 -28.54
CA ILE A 193 14.46 -3.35 -29.94
C ILE A 193 15.67 -3.04 -30.84
N PRO A 194 16.63 -2.16 -30.46
CA PRO A 194 17.81 -1.90 -31.29
C PRO A 194 18.70 -3.13 -31.48
N LEU A 195 18.84 -3.96 -30.44
CA LEU A 195 19.60 -5.21 -30.46
C LEU A 195 18.97 -6.24 -31.41
N ILE A 196 17.65 -6.40 -31.35
CA ILE A 196 16.89 -7.28 -32.23
C ILE A 196 17.00 -6.81 -33.69
N PHE A 197 16.89 -5.50 -33.95
CA PHE A 197 17.07 -4.95 -35.29
C PHE A 197 18.49 -5.13 -35.82
N ALA A 198 19.51 -4.93 -34.99
CA ALA A 198 20.90 -5.18 -35.38
C ALA A 198 21.09 -6.66 -35.75
N PHE A 199 20.57 -7.59 -34.94
CA PHE A 199 20.62 -9.01 -35.23
C PHE A 199 19.92 -9.35 -36.56
N GLN A 200 18.69 -8.87 -36.77
CA GLN A 200 17.96 -9.07 -38.03
C GLN A 200 18.75 -8.54 -39.24
N TYR A 201 19.36 -7.36 -39.12
CA TYR A 201 20.15 -6.79 -40.21
C TYR A 201 21.40 -7.62 -40.54
N PHE A 202 22.19 -7.98 -39.53
CA PHE A 202 23.46 -8.68 -39.73
C PHE A 202 23.30 -10.15 -40.14
N PHE A 203 22.31 -10.86 -39.57
CA PHE A 203 22.18 -12.30 -39.76
C PHE A 203 21.13 -12.71 -40.78
N VAL A 204 20.05 -11.94 -40.92
CA VAL A 204 18.97 -12.26 -41.88
C VAL A 204 19.15 -11.46 -43.17
N VAL A 205 19.13 -10.13 -43.09
CA VAL A 205 19.14 -9.27 -44.28
C VAL A 205 20.45 -9.42 -45.06
N LYS A 206 21.60 -9.44 -44.38
CA LYS A 206 22.90 -9.59 -45.05
C LYS A 206 23.05 -10.96 -45.72
N SER A 207 22.55 -12.02 -45.09
CA SER A 207 22.56 -13.38 -45.64
C SER A 207 21.64 -13.50 -46.85
N MET A 208 20.43 -12.95 -46.79
CA MET A 208 19.50 -12.90 -47.92
C MET A 208 20.06 -12.10 -49.09
N LYS A 209 20.62 -10.91 -48.86
CA LYS A 209 21.27 -10.12 -49.92
C LYS A 209 22.41 -10.88 -50.59
N ARG A 210 23.18 -11.64 -49.81
CA ARG A 210 24.28 -12.48 -50.33
C ARG A 210 23.74 -13.63 -51.19
N ALA A 211 22.67 -14.29 -50.75
CA ALA A 211 22.00 -15.35 -51.51
C ALA A 211 21.46 -14.82 -52.84
N ILE A 212 20.70 -13.71 -52.81
CA ILE A 212 20.16 -13.05 -54.02
C ILE A 212 21.27 -12.66 -54.99
N LYS A 213 22.37 -12.08 -54.49
CA LYS A 213 23.50 -11.70 -55.35
C LYS A 213 24.18 -12.92 -55.99
N ASN A 214 24.28 -14.03 -55.25
CA ASN A 214 24.84 -15.27 -55.78
C ASN A 214 23.93 -15.91 -56.82
N ASP A 215 22.60 -15.82 -56.67
CA ASP A 215 21.63 -16.32 -57.64
C ASP A 215 21.65 -15.48 -58.92
N ILE A 216 21.65 -14.15 -58.82
CA ILE A 216 21.82 -13.24 -59.98
C ILE A 216 23.15 -13.51 -60.71
N ALA A 217 24.22 -13.84 -59.97
CA ALA A 217 25.51 -14.17 -60.58
C ALA A 217 25.55 -15.56 -61.25
N LYS A 218 24.65 -16.48 -60.84
CA LYS A 218 24.49 -17.82 -61.42
C LYS A 218 23.50 -17.85 -62.60
N GLU A 219 22.61 -16.86 -62.70
CA GLU A 219 21.85 -16.62 -63.92
C GLU A 219 22.81 -16.17 -65.03
N GLY A 220 23.27 -17.14 -65.83
CA GLY A 220 23.84 -16.86 -67.14
C GLY A 220 22.82 -16.09 -67.98
N ARG A 221 23.31 -15.06 -68.70
CA ARG A 221 22.51 -14.18 -69.57
C ARG A 221 21.36 -14.93 -70.23
N ALA A 222 20.16 -14.38 -70.10
CA ALA A 222 18.93 -14.89 -70.69
C ALA A 222 19.14 -15.28 -72.17
N SER A 223 18.72 -16.49 -72.53
CA SER A 223 18.91 -17.10 -73.85
C SER A 223 18.06 -16.48 -74.98
N TRP A 224 17.63 -15.23 -74.85
CA TRP A 224 16.78 -14.54 -75.84
C TRP A 224 17.56 -13.66 -76.82
N TYR A 225 18.90 -13.72 -76.80
CA TYR A 225 19.76 -13.14 -77.83
C TYR A 225 20.70 -14.23 -78.37
N LYS A 226 20.19 -15.08 -79.27
CA LYS A 226 20.95 -15.79 -80.31
C LYS A 226 20.01 -16.36 -81.35
#